data_AF-A0A6J4KR17-F1
#
_entry.id   AF-A0A6J4KR17-F1
#
_cell.length_a   1.000
_cell.length_b   1.000
_cell.length_c   1.000
_cell.angle_alpha   90.00
_cell.angle_beta   90.00
_cell.angle_gamma   90.00
#
_symmetry.space_group_name_H-M   'P 1'
#
loop_
_entity.id
_entity.type
_entity.pdbx_description
1 polymer ?
#
loop_
_entity_poly.entity_id
_entity_poly.type
_entity_poly.pdbx_seq_one_letter_code
_entity_poly.pdbx_strand_id
1 'polypeptide(L)' 'DPAVLGQVVAERNIVDGRNALDPTTWRAAGWHYRALGRP' A
#
# COMPACT_ATOMS: atom_id res chain seq x y z
N ASP A 1 -6.57 1.73 7.32
CA ASP A 1 -5.49 2.66 7.66
C ASP A 1 -4.15 1.94 7.45
N PRO A 2 -3.23 2.45 6.61
CA PRO A 2 -1.92 1.85 6.38
C PRO A 2 -1.04 1.74 7.64
N ALA A 3 -1.22 2.61 8.64
CA ALA A 3 -0.42 2.58 9.87
C ALA A 3 -0.77 1.37 10.74
N VAL A 4 -2.06 1.10 10.92
CA VAL A 4 -2.57 -0.05 11.70
C VAL A 4 -2.16 -1.36 11.04
N LEU A 5 -2.34 -1.48 9.72
CA LEU A 5 -1.97 -2.69 8.99
C LEU A 5 -0.45 -2.95 9.05
N GLY A 6 0.35 -1.88 9.11
CA GLY A 6 1.81 -1.96 9.22
C GLY A 6 2.31 -2.52 10.55
N GLN A 7 1.44 -2.73 11.55
CA GLN A 7 1.81 -3.31 12.85
C GLN A 7 1.73 -4.84 12.87
N VAL A 8 1.00 -5.45 11.92
CA VAL A 8 0.71 -6.89 11.93
C VAL A 8 1.41 -7.66 10.80
N VAL A 9 2.09 -6.95 9.90
CA VAL A 9 2.83 -7.54 8.78
C VAL A 9 4.33 -7.54 9.08
N ALA A 10 5.04 -8.57 8.60
CA ALA A 10 6.50 -8.61 8.66
C ALA A 10 7.15 -7.54 7.75
N GLU A 11 6.52 -7.27 6.60
CA GLU A 11 6.99 -6.29 5.61
C GLU A 11 5.84 -5.46 5.06
N ARG A 12 6.09 -4.18 4.78
CA ARG A 12 5.09 -3.25 4.26
C ARG A 12 5.02 -3.27 2.73
N ASN A 13 4.66 -4.42 2.16
CA ASN A 13 4.45 -4.59 0.71
C ASN A 13 2.95 -4.72 0.40
N ILE A 14 2.45 -4.00 -0.61
CA ILE A 14 1.05 -4.12 -1.04
C ILE A 14 0.88 -4.05 -2.56
N VAL A 15 -0.03 -4.89 -3.07
CA VAL A 15 -0.45 -4.91 -4.47
C VAL A 15 -1.95 -4.61 -4.54
N ASP A 16 -2.31 -3.53 -5.22
CA ASP A 16 -3.69 -3.13 -5.45
C ASP A 16 -4.14 -3.48 -6.87
N GLY A 17 -4.84 -4.61 -7.00
CA GLY A 17 -5.42 -5.03 -8.28
C GLY A 17 -6.67 -4.26 -8.69
N ARG A 18 -7.32 -3.54 -7.75
CA ARG A 18 -8.59 -2.85 -7.99
C ARG A 18 -8.47 -1.34 -8.11
N ASN A 19 -7.27 -0.79 -7.89
CA ASN A 19 -7.05 0.66 -7.80
C ASN A 19 -7.97 1.33 -6.77
N ALA A 20 -8.26 0.63 -5.67
CA ALA A 20 -9.19 1.07 -4.63
C ALA A 20 -8.51 1.89 -3.53
N LEU A 21 -7.18 1.86 -3.46
CA LEU A 21 -6.39 2.54 -2.43
C LEU A 21 -5.81 3.84 -2.98
N ASP A 22 -5.65 4.84 -2.10
CA ASP A 22 -4.92 6.07 -2.45
C ASP A 22 -3.39 5.82 -2.45
N PRO A 23 -2.70 5.87 -3.60
CA PRO A 23 -1.26 5.60 -3.66
C PRO A 23 -0.43 6.54 -2.79
N THR A 24 -0.84 7.81 -2.64
CA THR A 24 -0.06 8.81 -1.90
C THR A 24 -0.07 8.47 -0.42
N THR A 25 -1.24 8.18 0.14
CA THR A 25 -1.39 7.79 1.55
C THR A 25 -0.58 6.53 1.88
N TRP A 26 -0.61 5.51 1.02
CA TRP A 26 0.10 4.25 1.28
C TRP A 26 1.62 4.40 1.15
N ARG A 27 2.10 5.11 0.12
CA ARG A 27 3.54 5.39 -0.05
C ARG A 27 4.08 6.26 1.09
N ALA A 28 3.35 7.28 1.51
CA ALA A 28 3.74 8.14 2.64
C ALA A 28 3.84 7.36 3.97
N ALA A 29 3.03 6.32 4.14
CA ALA A 29 3.10 5.41 5.27
C ALA A 29 4.24 4.36 5.18
N GLY A 30 5.13 4.48 4.18
CA GLY A 30 6.28 3.61 3.99
C GLY A 30 5.96 2.26 3.36
N TRP A 31 4.81 2.12 2.70
CA TRP A 31 4.48 0.90 1.97
C TRP A 31 5.11 0.92 0.58
N HIS A 32 5.71 -0.20 0.19
CA HIS A 32 6.01 -0.47 -1.21
C HIS A 32 4.71 -0.81 -1.93
N TYR A 33 4.14 0.19 -2.58
CA TYR A 33 2.85 0.14 -3.24
C TYR A 33 2.99 -0.13 -4.74
N ARG A 34 2.32 -1.18 -5.23
CA ARG A 34 2.17 -1.50 -6.65
C ARG A 34 0.70 -1.59 -6.99
N ALA A 35 0.30 -1.09 -8.16
CA ALA A 35 -1.06 -1.24 -8.66
C ALA A 35 -1.04 -1.78 -10.09
N LEU A 36 -2.05 -2.56 -10.45
CA LEU A 36 -2.15 -3.08 -11.81
C LEU A 36 -2.57 -1.98 -12.78
N GLY A 37 -1.90 -1.90 -13.93
CA GLY A 37 -2.18 -0.92 -14.97
C GLY A 37 -1.82 0.52 -14.61
N ARG A 38 -1.10 0.74 -13.50
CA ARG A 38 -0.54 2.05 -13.14
C ARG A 38 0.98 1.96 -13.01
N PRO A 39 1.74 2.86 -13.65
CA PRO A 39 3.20 2.92 -13.50
C PRO A 39 3.64 3.30 -12.08
#